data_AF-A0A2V7TPM5-F1
#
_entry.id   AF-A0A2V7TPM5-F1
#
_cell.length_a   1.000
_cell.length_b   1.000
_cell.length_c   1.000
_cell.angle_alpha   90.00
_cell.angle_beta   90.00
_cell.angle_gamma   90.00
#
_symmetry.space_group_name_H-M   'P 1'
#
loop_
_entity.id
_entity.type
_entity.pdbx_description
1 polymer ?
#
loop_
_entity_poly.entity_id
_entity_poly.type
_entity_poly.pdbx_seq_one_letter_code
_entity_poly.pdbx_strand_id
1 'polypeptide(L)'
;LSWDNWKDAVIDSPATGEINLFDNLPQSLTSTRDTLSVNAGAEHLFSGDGYVVPLRFGAAWEPQGARNPFTRDPANYVMLAAGTGYNTNSLKFDAAFQFRWARYQDGADFGLFGPGSPLRPVAVGERANREWRLKLSLILRATDTDKLRRVLAKVFGSV
;
A
#
# COMPACT_ATOMS: atom_id res chain seq x y z
N LEU A 1 -8.33 -11.09 -5.18
CA LEU A 1 -8.28 -10.35 -6.46
C LEU A 1 -8.87 -8.98 -6.22
N SER A 2 -8.20 -7.90 -6.62
CA SER A 2 -8.77 -6.54 -6.58
C SER A 2 -8.58 -5.85 -7.92
N TRP A 3 -9.59 -5.11 -8.36
CA TRP A 3 -9.55 -4.27 -9.54
C TRP A 3 -9.73 -2.82 -9.09
N ASP A 4 -8.74 -1.98 -9.39
CA ASP A 4 -8.65 -0.60 -8.93
C ASP A 4 -8.73 0.36 -10.13
N ASN A 5 -9.79 1.18 -10.18
CA ASN A 5 -10.05 2.16 -11.23
C ASN A 5 -9.32 3.49 -10.96
N TRP A 6 -8.00 3.51 -11.02
CA TRP A 6 -7.23 4.72 -10.71
C TRP A 6 -7.49 5.87 -11.68
N LYS A 7 -7.94 5.59 -12.91
CA LYS A 7 -8.27 6.64 -13.88
C LYS A 7 -9.51 7.44 -13.51
N ASP A 8 -10.44 6.82 -12.79
CA ASP A 8 -11.72 7.42 -12.39
C ASP A 8 -11.57 8.41 -11.23
N ALA A 9 -10.38 8.53 -10.62
CA ALA A 9 -10.07 9.56 -9.65
C ALA A 9 -9.91 10.92 -10.34
N VAL A 10 -11.03 11.54 -10.72
CA VAL A 10 -11.09 12.80 -11.48
C VAL A 10 -11.52 13.95 -10.58
N ILE A 11 -10.95 15.13 -10.84
CA ILE A 11 -11.38 16.40 -10.25
C ILE A 11 -11.67 17.42 -11.35
N ASP A 12 -12.67 18.27 -11.13
CA ASP A 12 -12.97 19.38 -12.04
C ASP A 12 -12.00 20.54 -11.81
N SER A 13 -11.28 20.92 -12.87
CA SER A 13 -10.41 22.09 -12.89
C SER A 13 -11.03 23.21 -13.75
N PRO A 14 -11.29 24.40 -13.19
CA PRO A 14 -11.86 25.53 -13.94
C PRO A 14 -11.04 25.95 -15.17
N ALA A 15 -9.74 25.67 -15.19
CA ALA A 15 -8.83 26.06 -16.26
C ALA A 15 -8.68 25.01 -17.37
N THR A 16 -8.90 23.73 -17.06
CA THR A 16 -8.53 22.61 -17.95
C THR A 16 -9.60 21.53 -18.10
N GLY A 17 -10.72 21.66 -17.40
CA GLY A 17 -11.78 20.66 -17.35
C GLY A 17 -11.42 19.52 -16.39
N GLU A 18 -11.90 18.31 -16.70
CA GLU A 18 -11.63 17.11 -15.90
C GLU A 18 -10.15 16.69 -15.98
N ILE A 19 -9.50 16.60 -14.82
CA ILE A 19 -8.10 16.14 -14.68
C ILE A 19 -8.01 14.98 -13.68
N ASN A 20 -7.03 14.10 -13.87
CA ASN A 20 -6.77 13.01 -12.92
C ASN A 20 -6.12 13.56 -11.64
N LEU A 21 -6.60 13.09 -10.48
CA LEU A 21 -6.17 13.53 -9.15
C LEU A 21 -4.69 13.28 -8.87
N PHE A 22 -4.10 12.24 -9.47
CA PHE A 22 -2.76 11.79 -9.11
C PHE A 22 -1.64 12.50 -9.86
N ASP A 23 -1.90 12.98 -11.08
CA ASP A 23 -0.90 13.67 -11.90
C ASP A 23 -1.35 15.02 -12.46
N ASN A 24 -2.58 15.47 -12.16
CA ASN A 24 -3.17 16.72 -12.62
C ASN A 24 -3.18 16.86 -14.16
N LEU A 25 -3.19 15.75 -14.89
CA LEU A 25 -3.25 15.75 -16.34
C LEU A 25 -4.68 15.44 -16.82
N PRO A 26 -5.09 15.95 -18.00
CA PRO A 26 -6.32 15.51 -18.66
C PRO A 26 -6.34 14.00 -18.89
N GLN A 27 -7.53 13.40 -18.93
CA GLN A 27 -7.72 11.95 -19.09
C GLN A 27 -7.02 11.34 -20.32
N SER A 28 -6.88 12.11 -21.41
CA SER A 28 -6.16 11.68 -22.61
C SER A 28 -4.64 11.62 -22.43
N LEU A 29 -4.09 12.32 -21.43
CA LEU A 29 -2.66 12.49 -21.20
C LEU A 29 -2.16 11.86 -19.91
N THR A 30 -3.04 11.54 -18.96
CA THR A 30 -2.67 10.96 -17.66
C THR A 30 -1.80 9.71 -17.81
N SER A 31 -0.80 9.63 -16.94
CA SER A 31 0.09 8.47 -16.76
C SER A 31 -0.56 7.38 -15.92
N THR A 32 -1.61 7.71 -15.18
CA THR A 32 -2.41 6.79 -14.36
C THR A 32 -3.08 5.71 -15.22
N ARG A 33 -3.24 4.52 -14.65
CA ARG A 33 -3.94 3.38 -15.27
C ARG A 33 -4.67 2.54 -14.23
N ASP A 34 -5.70 1.84 -14.68
CA ASP A 34 -6.37 0.85 -13.86
C ASP A 34 -5.50 -0.40 -13.68
N THR A 35 -5.70 -1.07 -12.55
CA THR A 35 -4.83 -2.17 -12.15
C THR A 35 -5.62 -3.34 -11.59
N LEU A 36 -5.14 -4.55 -11.89
CA LEU A 36 -5.62 -5.78 -11.30
C LEU A 36 -4.54 -6.33 -10.36
N SER A 37 -4.82 -6.45 -9.07
CA SER A 37 -3.88 -7.06 -8.12
C SER A 37 -4.33 -8.47 -7.74
N VAL A 38 -3.38 -9.39 -7.72
CA VAL A 38 -3.58 -10.81 -7.39
C VAL A 38 -2.84 -11.13 -6.12
N ASN A 39 -3.56 -11.64 -5.12
CA ASN A 39 -3.04 -11.98 -3.81
C ASN A 39 -3.48 -13.40 -3.48
N ALA A 40 -2.55 -14.23 -2.99
CA ALA A 40 -2.84 -15.58 -2.53
C ALA A 40 -2.05 -15.86 -1.25
N GLY A 41 -2.65 -16.61 -0.33
CA GLY A 41 -2.00 -16.95 0.92
C GLY A 41 -2.70 -18.08 1.64
N ALA A 42 -2.04 -18.61 2.66
CA ALA A 42 -2.53 -19.66 3.51
C ALA A 42 -2.33 -19.27 4.98
N GLU A 43 -3.24 -19.72 5.82
CA GLU A 43 -3.16 -19.62 7.27
C GLU A 43 -3.26 -21.02 7.87
N HIS A 44 -2.44 -21.28 8.88
CA HIS A 44 -2.57 -22.45 9.74
C HIS A 44 -2.69 -22.00 11.19
N LEU A 45 -3.63 -22.59 11.93
CA LEU A 45 -3.89 -22.23 13.32
C LEU A 45 -3.40 -23.35 14.24
N PHE A 46 -2.40 -23.03 15.06
CA PHE A 46 -1.98 -23.90 16.16
C PHE A 46 -2.79 -23.56 17.39
N SER A 47 -3.75 -24.42 17.74
CA SER A 47 -4.60 -24.24 18.91
C SER A 47 -3.98 -24.92 20.13
N GLY A 48 -4.04 -24.24 21.27
CA GLY A 48 -3.74 -24.80 22.59
C GLY A 48 -4.80 -24.38 23.61
N ASP A 49 -4.67 -24.84 24.85
CA ASP A 49 -5.63 -24.52 25.90
C ASP A 49 -5.64 -23.03 26.23
N GLY A 50 -6.68 -22.33 25.78
CA GLY A 50 -6.87 -20.89 26.01
C GLY A 50 -6.08 -19.96 25.08
N TYR A 51 -5.40 -20.50 24.06
CA TYR A 51 -4.68 -19.69 23.07
C TYR A 51 -4.67 -20.28 21.65
N VAL A 52 -4.44 -19.44 20.66
CA VAL A 52 -4.26 -19.80 19.25
C VAL A 52 -3.09 -19.02 18.67
N VAL A 53 -2.17 -19.73 18.02
CA VAL A 53 -1.04 -19.15 17.28
C VAL A 53 -1.30 -19.32 15.78
N PRO A 54 -1.71 -18.27 15.06
CA PRO A 54 -1.75 -18.32 13.60
C PRO A 54 -0.34 -18.26 13.02
N LEU A 55 -0.09 -19.06 11.98
CA LEU A 55 1.00 -18.87 11.03
C LEU A 55 0.39 -18.54 9.66
N ARG A 56 0.87 -17.46 9.05
CA ARG A 56 0.37 -16.93 7.79
C ARG A 56 1.51 -16.80 6.80
N PHE A 57 1.25 -17.21 5.58
CA PHE A 57 2.16 -17.00 4.45
C PHE A 57 1.36 -16.51 3.26
N GLY A 58 1.94 -15.61 2.48
CA GLY A 58 1.28 -15.06 1.30
C GLY A 58 2.26 -14.56 0.25
N ALA A 59 1.77 -14.51 -0.98
CA ALA A 59 2.44 -13.90 -2.10
C ALA A 59 1.45 -13.03 -2.87
N ALA A 60 1.95 -11.98 -3.51
CA ALA A 60 1.12 -11.17 -4.37
C ALA A 60 1.87 -10.54 -5.54
N TRP A 61 1.08 -10.17 -6.54
CA TRP A 61 1.46 -9.31 -7.64
C TRP A 61 0.57 -8.06 -7.57
N GLU A 62 1.19 -6.91 -7.34
CA GLU A 62 0.58 -5.61 -7.06
C GLU A 62 1.10 -4.55 -8.05
N PRO A 63 0.53 -4.50 -9.27
CA PRO A 63 0.76 -3.40 -10.20
C PRO A 63 0.40 -2.04 -9.58
N GLN A 64 1.25 -1.03 -9.78
CA GLN A 64 0.93 0.35 -9.37
C GLN A 64 0.14 1.08 -10.47
N GLY A 65 -0.85 1.87 -10.05
CA GLY A 65 -1.67 2.71 -10.93
C GLY A 65 -0.90 3.86 -11.55
N ALA A 66 0.05 4.44 -10.81
CA ALA A 66 0.97 5.45 -11.33
C ALA A 66 2.02 4.81 -12.25
N ARG A 67 2.34 5.51 -13.35
CA ARG A 67 3.44 5.17 -14.26
C ARG A 67 4.32 6.39 -14.45
N ASN A 68 5.56 6.17 -14.87
CA ASN A 68 6.39 7.29 -15.27
C ASN A 68 5.72 8.03 -16.46
N PRO A 69 5.58 9.37 -16.42
CA PRO A 69 4.87 10.11 -17.45
C PRO A 69 5.57 10.07 -18.82
N PHE A 70 6.88 9.80 -18.84
CA PHE A 70 7.72 9.74 -20.03
C PHE A 70 7.81 8.31 -20.59
N THR A 71 8.24 7.34 -19.79
CA THR A 71 8.46 5.96 -20.26
C THR A 71 7.18 5.15 -20.34
N ARG A 72 6.15 5.54 -19.58
CA ARG A 72 4.89 4.79 -19.40
C ARG A 72 5.10 3.35 -18.93
N ASP A 73 6.28 3.03 -18.42
CA ASP A 73 6.58 1.70 -17.91
C ASP A 73 5.96 1.52 -16.51
N PRO A 74 5.25 0.41 -16.25
CA PRO A 74 4.57 0.20 -14.98
C PRO A 74 5.51 -0.35 -13.90
N ALA A 75 5.47 0.25 -12.71
CA ALA A 75 6.00 -0.39 -11.52
C ALA A 75 5.08 -1.53 -11.07
N ASN A 76 5.48 -2.78 -11.31
CA ASN A 76 4.73 -3.95 -10.87
C ASN A 76 5.46 -4.62 -9.69
N TYR A 77 4.90 -4.52 -8.50
CA TYR A 77 5.50 -5.16 -7.32
C TYR A 77 5.14 -6.63 -7.27
N VAL A 78 6.12 -7.47 -6.97
CA VAL A 78 5.91 -8.82 -6.46
C VAL A 78 6.23 -8.79 -4.97
N MET A 79 5.46 -9.51 -4.16
CA MET A 79 5.68 -9.57 -2.72
C MET A 79 5.60 -10.99 -2.18
N LEU A 80 6.33 -11.20 -1.10
CA LEU A 80 6.20 -12.32 -0.18
C LEU A 80 5.93 -11.76 1.22
N ALA A 81 5.05 -12.43 1.96
CA ALA A 81 4.73 -12.06 3.32
C ALA A 81 4.65 -13.31 4.20
N ALA A 82 5.12 -13.17 5.44
CA ALA A 82 4.96 -14.16 6.49
C ALA A 82 4.51 -13.43 7.76
N GLY A 83 3.65 -14.07 8.55
CA GLY A 83 3.17 -13.49 9.78
C GLY A 83 2.79 -14.53 10.80
N THR A 84 2.80 -14.11 12.05
CA THR A 84 2.33 -14.91 13.16
C THR A 84 1.60 -14.04 14.18
N GLY A 85 1.01 -14.68 15.18
CA GLY A 85 0.40 -13.98 16.29
C GLY A 85 0.24 -14.88 17.50
N TYR A 86 -0.25 -14.29 18.57
CA TYR A 86 -0.63 -14.98 19.79
C TYR A 86 -1.98 -14.44 20.24
N ASN A 87 -3.00 -15.28 20.17
CA ASN A 87 -4.38 -14.92 20.44
C ASN A 87 -4.88 -15.68 21.67
N THR A 88 -5.45 -14.95 22.61
CA THR A 88 -6.22 -15.46 23.75
C THR A 88 -7.63 -14.89 23.71
N ASN A 89 -8.44 -15.18 24.74
CA ASN A 89 -9.78 -14.61 24.87
C ASN A 89 -9.79 -13.08 25.11
N SER A 90 -8.71 -12.52 25.66
CA SER A 90 -8.62 -11.11 26.05
C SER A 90 -7.55 -10.31 25.29
N LEU A 91 -6.59 -11.00 24.67
CA LEU A 91 -5.43 -10.40 24.02
C LEU A 91 -5.24 -11.00 22.63
N LYS A 92 -4.94 -10.16 21.64
CA LYS A 92 -4.40 -10.60 20.37
C LYS A 92 -3.18 -9.77 20.04
N PHE A 93 -2.09 -10.44 19.72
CA PHE A 93 -0.89 -9.81 19.22
C PHE A 93 -0.57 -10.43 17.87
N ASP A 94 -0.30 -9.62 16.85
CA ASP A 94 0.13 -10.10 15.54
C ASP A 94 1.40 -9.36 15.10
N ALA A 95 2.28 -10.11 14.47
CA ALA A 95 3.48 -9.62 13.83
C ALA A 95 3.54 -10.16 12.40
N ALA A 96 3.72 -9.28 11.43
CA ALA A 96 3.83 -9.64 10.03
C ALA A 96 5.00 -8.94 9.37
N PHE A 97 5.70 -9.68 8.54
CA PHE A 97 6.81 -9.21 7.72
C PHE A 97 6.47 -9.38 6.25
N GLN A 98 6.75 -8.36 5.47
CA GLN A 98 6.53 -8.35 4.03
C GLN A 98 7.79 -7.85 3.34
N PHE A 99 8.22 -8.57 2.32
CA PHE A 99 9.24 -8.15 1.37
C PHE A 99 8.61 -7.99 -0.01
N ARG A 100 8.80 -6.83 -0.64
CA ARG A 100 8.33 -6.59 -2.01
C ARG A 100 9.41 -5.97 -2.88
N TRP A 101 9.38 -6.28 -4.16
CA TRP A 101 10.34 -5.78 -5.13
C TRP A 101 9.69 -5.48 -6.48
N ALA A 102 10.28 -4.56 -7.22
CA ALA A 102 9.88 -4.21 -8.58
C ALA A 102 11.11 -3.77 -9.39
N ARG A 103 11.04 -3.96 -10.71
CA ARG A 103 12.03 -3.47 -11.67
C ARG A 103 11.28 -2.85 -12.85
N TYR A 104 11.60 -1.61 -13.19
CA TYR A 104 10.90 -0.86 -14.23
C TYR A 104 11.79 0.27 -14.77
N GLN A 105 11.48 0.76 -15.96
CA GLN A 105 12.11 1.92 -16.58
C GLN A 105 11.59 3.20 -15.94
N ASP A 106 12.53 4.03 -15.49
CA ASP A 106 12.25 5.35 -14.95
C ASP A 106 12.92 6.40 -15.84
N GLY A 107 12.30 7.56 -15.94
CA GLY A 107 12.77 8.66 -16.77
C GLY A 107 12.65 9.97 -16.02
N ALA A 108 13.65 10.82 -16.16
CA ALA A 108 13.63 12.17 -15.61
C ALA A 108 13.84 13.19 -16.72
N ASP A 109 13.15 14.31 -16.60
CA ASP A 109 13.45 15.53 -17.33
C ASP A 109 14.08 16.52 -16.36
N PHE A 110 15.29 16.98 -16.69
CA PHE A 110 16.05 17.97 -15.92
C PHE A 110 15.98 19.36 -16.57
N GLY A 111 15.16 19.53 -17.62
CA GLY A 111 14.95 20.80 -18.31
C GLY A 111 14.02 21.76 -17.58
N LEU A 112 14.05 23.04 -18.00
CA LEU A 112 13.07 24.03 -17.56
C LEU A 112 11.73 23.77 -18.28
N PHE A 113 10.71 23.38 -17.51
CA PHE A 113 9.37 23.15 -18.04
C PHE A 113 8.72 24.45 -18.53
N GLY A 114 8.27 24.45 -19.79
CA GLY A 114 7.42 25.50 -20.37
C GLY A 114 6.15 24.88 -20.99
N PRO A 115 5.02 25.59 -21.00
CA PRO A 115 3.78 25.12 -21.62
C PRO A 115 4.02 24.74 -23.09
N GLY A 116 3.67 23.52 -23.49
CA GLY A 116 3.80 23.04 -24.88
C GLY A 116 5.17 22.45 -25.24
N SER A 117 6.12 22.36 -24.30
CA SER A 117 7.39 21.66 -24.55
C SER A 117 7.14 20.15 -24.66
N PRO A 118 7.68 19.46 -25.67
CA PRO A 118 7.53 18.01 -25.77
C PRO A 118 8.22 17.36 -24.56
N LEU A 119 7.46 16.55 -23.81
CA LEU A 119 7.98 15.71 -22.73
C LEU A 119 8.96 14.68 -23.32
N ARG A 120 10.23 15.05 -23.48
CA ARG A 120 11.28 14.14 -23.92
C ARG A 120 12.16 13.86 -22.71
N PRO A 121 12.19 12.62 -22.21
CA PRO A 121 13.06 12.29 -21.09
C PRO A 121 14.51 12.54 -21.54
N VAL A 122 15.22 13.39 -20.81
CA VAL A 122 16.64 13.69 -21.06
C VAL A 122 17.51 12.53 -20.56
N ALA A 123 17.00 11.73 -19.61
CA ALA A 123 17.59 10.47 -19.19
C ALA A 123 16.51 9.40 -19.00
N VAL A 124 16.73 8.21 -19.58
CA VAL A 124 15.96 6.99 -19.30
C VAL A 124 16.90 5.97 -18.70
N GLY A 125 16.51 5.41 -17.57
CA GLY A 125 17.28 4.39 -16.86
C GLY A 125 16.37 3.30 -16.34
N GLU A 126 16.98 2.32 -15.69
CA GLU A 126 16.26 1.25 -15.04
C GLU A 126 16.34 1.42 -13.53
N ARG A 127 15.21 1.23 -12.85
CA ARG A 127 15.10 1.35 -11.42
C ARG A 127 14.69 0.01 -10.82
N ALA A 128 15.39 -0.38 -9.77
CA ALA A 128 15.04 -1.54 -8.95
C ALA A 128 14.66 -1.06 -7.55
N ASN A 129 13.41 -1.30 -7.15
CA ASN A 129 12.95 -1.00 -5.79
C ASN A 129 12.85 -2.29 -4.98
N ARG A 130 13.23 -2.19 -3.71
CA ARG A 130 13.09 -3.25 -2.70
C ARG A 130 12.58 -2.61 -1.44
N GLU A 131 11.50 -3.14 -0.89
CA GLU A 131 10.88 -2.62 0.33
C GLU A 131 10.65 -3.75 1.33
N TRP A 132 10.93 -3.41 2.58
CA TRP A 132 10.69 -4.25 3.75
C TRP A 132 9.63 -3.57 4.61
N ARG A 133 8.60 -4.30 5.01
CA ARG A 133 7.54 -3.79 5.88
C ARG A 133 7.37 -4.72 7.07
N LEU A 134 7.49 -4.16 8.25
CA LEU A 134 7.15 -4.81 9.51
C LEU A 134 5.85 -4.19 10.03
N LYS A 135 4.87 -5.05 10.33
CA LYS A 135 3.58 -4.66 10.89
C LYS A 135 3.42 -5.37 12.23
N LEU A 136 3.16 -4.59 13.27
CA LEU A 136 2.85 -5.09 14.60
C LEU A 136 1.48 -4.56 15.00
N SER A 137 0.63 -5.42 15.55
CA SER A 137 -0.67 -5.01 16.08
C SER A 137 -0.95 -5.68 17.41
N LEU A 138 -1.62 -4.92 18.29
CA LEU A 138 -2.04 -5.35 19.61
C LEU A 138 -3.53 -5.00 19.76
N ILE A 139 -4.34 -6.00 20.10
CA ILE A 139 -5.78 -5.85 20.33
C ILE A 139 -6.08 -6.38 21.73
N LEU A 140 -6.67 -5.54 22.56
CA LEU A 140 -7.12 -5.90 23.90
C LEU A 140 -8.65 -5.91 23.90
N ARG A 141 -9.25 -7.07 24.20
CA ARG A 141 -10.68 -7.15 24.47
C ARG A 141 -10.91 -6.84 25.95
N ALA A 142 -11.33 -5.62 26.22
CA ALA A 142 -11.86 -5.25 27.53
C ALA A 142 -13.33 -5.69 27.61
N THR A 143 -13.59 -6.78 28.34
CA THR A 143 -14.96 -7.20 28.72
C THR A 143 -15.52 -6.38 29.87
N ASP A 144 -14.67 -5.65 30.59
CA ASP A 144 -15.00 -4.82 31.74
C ASP A 144 -14.57 -3.37 31.48
N THR A 145 -15.52 -2.55 31.05
CA THR A 145 -15.32 -1.15 30.65
C THR A 145 -14.74 -0.30 31.79
N ASP A 146 -14.96 -0.69 33.04
CA ASP A 146 -14.44 0.00 34.22
C ASP A 146 -12.95 -0.26 34.45
N LYS A 147 -12.43 -1.41 34.02
CA LYS A 147 -10.97 -1.65 33.97
C LYS A 147 -10.31 -0.86 32.86
N LEU A 148 -10.95 -0.72 31.70
CA LEU A 148 -10.42 0.08 30.59
C LEU A 148 -10.34 1.56 30.99
N ARG A 149 -11.39 2.10 31.63
CA ARG A 149 -11.37 3.47 32.20
C ARG A 149 -10.22 3.66 33.18
N ARG A 150 -9.97 2.70 34.07
CA ARG A 150 -8.85 2.76 35.03
C ARG A 150 -7.48 2.71 34.35
N VAL A 151 -7.30 1.88 33.32
CA VAL A 151 -6.04 1.81 32.56
C VAL A 151 -5.81 3.08 31.77
N LEU A 152 -6.83 3.60 31.09
CA LEU A 152 -6.76 4.86 30.35
C LEU A 152 -6.45 6.04 31.29
N ALA A 153 -7.12 6.14 32.45
CA ALA A 153 -6.83 7.16 33.46
C ALA A 153 -5.38 7.05 34.02
N LYS A 154 -4.80 5.85 34.04
CA LYS A 154 -3.43 5.62 34.51
C LYS A 154 -2.37 5.95 33.46
N VAL A 155 -2.67 5.75 32.17
CA VAL A 155 -1.75 6.00 31.06
C VAL A 155 -1.82 7.46 30.58
N PHE A 156 -3.02 8.04 30.53
CA PHE A 156 -3.24 9.37 29.96
C PHE A 156 -3.46 10.46 31.01
N GLY A 157 -3.45 10.12 32.31
CA GLY A 157 -3.88 11.02 33.38
C GLY A 157 -5.40 11.19 33.37
N SER A 158 -5.99 11.45 34.54
CA SER A 158 -7.44 11.64 34.69
C SER A 158 -7.95 12.75 33.76
N VAL A 159 -8.93 12.42 32.91
CA VAL A 159 -9.89 13.39 32.36
C VAL A 159 -10.93 13.70 33.43
#